data_AF-A0A954T0X0-F1
#
_entry.id   AF-A0A954T0X0-F1
#
_cell.length_a   1.000
_cell.length_b   1.000
_cell.length_c   1.000
_cell.angle_alpha   90.00
_cell.angle_beta   90.00
_cell.angle_gamma   90.00
#
_symmetry.space_group_name_H-M   'P 1'
#
loop_
_entity.id
_entity.type
_entity.pdbx_description
1 polymer ?
#
loop_
_entity_poly.entity_id
_entity_poly.type
_entity_poly.pdbx_seq_one_letter_code
_entity_poly.pdbx_strand_id
1 'polypeptide(L)'
;LANCPTIAYSGEIDVQKQAADVMVQAFEEMGLEHPRDLMTRAPRNPANQRGRELVHIIGPQTAHRIHPDSKSRMESMLQHLARTKTPETPQAVSFVTSTLRYDRMNWIRIIALDEQWSKGYVYARLVPPNTIYVLPNGVSDFELNFGPGELPEWFLETPNITWEPVRRLSGTGGTVPVRDDLFDEPPIRSDRSWSVRLYADWREIQTEEGPLKIAEWKTGTPPWENELRKRHGLSGPIDDAFMDSFLFVTPSGKCRHAAVEEWTRSEFEHAVTHWRQQMRGDARVKADADITEEDIANHNLILWGDPSGNSVMERVMLDLPIRWTDSEVIVGERRFDAAHHAPILIFPNPLNRRKYVVLNSSFTYREYDYLNNARQTPKLPDWAIVDLRLPSDSRWPGKIVDADFFDEKWELQAPHFERVSAKQ
;
A
#
# COMPACT_ATOMS: atom_id res chain seq x y z
N LEU A 1 12.32 2.57 -9.54
CA LEU A 1 13.23 3.00 -10.64
C LEU A 1 14.59 2.30 -10.63
N ALA A 2 15.09 1.81 -9.49
CA ALA A 2 16.38 1.10 -9.43
C ALA A 2 16.48 -0.19 -10.28
N ASN A 3 15.35 -0.88 -10.48
CA ASN A 3 15.34 -2.23 -11.08
C ASN A 3 15.07 -2.24 -12.60
N CYS A 4 14.96 -1.06 -13.22
CA CYS A 4 14.75 -0.94 -14.67
C CYS A 4 15.47 0.31 -15.18
N PRO A 5 16.25 0.22 -16.28
CA PRO A 5 16.79 1.40 -16.95
C PRO A 5 15.67 2.41 -17.23
N THR A 6 15.81 3.64 -16.72
CA THR A 6 14.81 4.68 -16.82
C THR A 6 15.42 5.92 -17.48
N ILE A 7 14.69 6.50 -18.44
CA ILE A 7 15.05 7.76 -19.10
C ILE A 7 13.89 8.72 -18.86
N ALA A 8 14.17 9.87 -18.24
CA ALA A 8 13.23 10.98 -18.13
C ALA A 8 13.40 11.93 -19.31
N TYR A 9 12.30 12.55 -19.76
CA TYR A 9 12.32 13.61 -20.76
C TYR A 9 11.43 14.76 -20.33
N SER A 10 11.88 15.98 -20.57
CA SER A 10 11.06 17.18 -20.43
C SER A 10 11.42 18.20 -21.49
N GLY A 11 10.43 18.97 -21.93
CA GLY A 11 10.71 20.23 -22.62
C GLY A 11 11.30 21.25 -21.63
N GLU A 12 12.28 22.04 -22.06
CA GLU A 12 12.96 23.05 -21.23
C GLU A 12 11.99 24.04 -20.59
N ILE A 13 10.95 24.43 -21.33
CA ILE A 13 9.93 25.40 -20.90
C ILE A 13 8.58 24.73 -20.61
N ASP A 14 8.57 23.40 -20.44
CA ASP A 14 7.37 22.68 -20.01
C ASP A 14 7.11 22.92 -18.52
N VAL A 15 5.91 23.42 -18.20
CA VAL A 15 5.45 23.62 -16.81
C VAL A 15 5.43 22.32 -16.00
N GLN A 16 5.35 21.16 -16.67
CA GLN A 16 5.38 19.85 -16.02
C GLN A 16 6.80 19.34 -15.72
N LYS A 17 7.86 20.02 -16.16
CA LYS A 17 9.26 19.63 -15.90
C LYS A 17 9.54 19.46 -14.41
N GLN A 18 8.90 20.27 -13.55
CA GLN A 18 9.05 20.18 -12.09
C GLN A 18 8.79 18.77 -11.56
N ALA A 19 7.85 18.02 -12.14
CA ALA A 19 7.60 16.64 -11.71
C ALA A 19 8.80 15.73 -12.00
N ALA A 20 9.45 15.90 -13.16
CA ALA A 20 10.69 15.17 -13.47
C ALA A 20 11.84 15.60 -12.54
N ASP A 21 11.95 16.88 -12.21
CA ASP A 21 12.98 17.38 -11.29
C ASP A 21 12.85 16.76 -9.88
N VAL A 22 11.62 16.64 -9.37
CA VAL A 22 11.34 15.94 -8.10
C VAL A 22 11.75 14.47 -8.19
N MET A 23 11.50 13.81 -9.33
CA MET A 23 11.90 12.42 -9.53
C MET A 23 13.43 12.27 -9.64
N VAL A 24 14.13 13.23 -10.25
CA VAL A 24 15.60 13.27 -10.28
C VAL A 24 16.15 13.39 -8.87
N GLN A 25 15.66 14.36 -8.09
CA GLN A 25 16.07 14.54 -6.69
C GLN A 25 15.83 13.28 -5.85
N ALA A 26 14.62 12.71 -5.93
CA ALA A 26 14.29 11.49 -5.19
C ALA A 26 15.15 10.29 -5.62
N PHE A 27 15.53 10.20 -6.90
CA PHE A 27 16.40 9.14 -7.42
C PHE A 27 17.85 9.30 -6.95
N GLU A 28 18.33 10.54 -6.87
CA GLU A 28 19.63 10.89 -6.31
C GLU A 28 19.66 10.57 -4.80
N GLU A 29 18.66 11.02 -4.04
CA GLU A 29 18.48 10.73 -2.60
C GLU A 29 18.43 9.23 -2.34
N MET A 30 17.62 8.47 -3.09
CA MET A 30 17.61 7.00 -3.01
C MET A 30 18.97 6.37 -3.35
N GLY A 31 19.77 7.00 -4.20
CA GLY A 31 21.14 6.58 -4.48
C GLY A 31 22.12 6.87 -3.34
N LEU A 32 21.81 7.82 -2.47
CA LEU A 32 22.59 8.15 -1.26
C LEU A 32 22.15 7.31 -0.04
N GLU A 33 20.89 6.89 -0.02
CA GLU A 33 20.26 6.07 1.04
C GLU A 33 20.16 4.59 0.65
N HIS A 34 20.69 4.19 -0.52
CA HIS A 34 20.58 2.82 -0.98
C HIS A 34 21.24 1.90 0.05
N PRO A 35 20.60 0.79 0.45
CA PRO A 35 21.18 -0.20 1.38
C PRO A 35 22.64 -0.53 1.08
N ARG A 36 22.98 -0.82 -0.18
CA ARG A 36 24.37 -1.02 -0.64
C ARG A 36 25.38 0.03 -0.16
N ASP A 37 24.99 1.30 -0.09
CA ASP A 37 25.86 2.44 0.27
C ASP A 37 25.81 2.78 1.76
N LEU A 38 24.71 2.42 2.47
CA LEU A 38 24.67 2.35 3.93
C LEU A 38 25.61 1.25 4.49
N MET A 39 26.10 0.36 3.62
CA MET A 39 26.79 -0.88 3.98
C MET A 39 28.30 -0.91 3.61
N THR A 40 28.85 0.13 2.97
CA THR A 40 30.30 0.21 2.67
C THR A 40 31.00 1.33 3.46
N ARG A 41 32.05 0.94 4.21
CA ARG A 41 32.88 1.78 5.12
C ARG A 41 33.77 2.85 4.45
N ALA A 42 33.47 3.36 3.26
CA ALA A 42 34.30 4.46 2.75
C ALA A 42 33.96 5.73 3.54
N PRO A 43 34.91 6.44 4.19
CA PRO A 43 34.64 7.81 4.63
C PRO A 43 34.08 8.53 3.42
N ARG A 44 32.89 9.13 3.57
CA ARG A 44 32.23 9.88 2.51
C ARG A 44 33.24 10.90 2.01
N ASN A 45 33.91 10.62 0.90
CA ASN A 45 34.67 11.62 0.18
C ASN A 45 33.60 12.52 -0.43
N PRO A 46 33.48 13.80 -0.05
CA PRO A 46 32.49 14.70 -0.64
C PRO A 46 32.63 14.80 -2.17
N ALA A 47 33.77 14.43 -2.76
CA ALA A 47 33.96 14.34 -4.21
C ALA A 47 33.35 13.07 -4.87
N ASN A 48 33.02 12.02 -4.09
CA ASN A 48 32.42 10.77 -4.56
C ASN A 48 30.94 10.62 -4.14
N GLN A 49 30.31 11.67 -3.59
CA GLN A 49 28.87 11.74 -3.32
C GLN A 49 28.09 11.95 -4.61
N ARG A 50 28.15 10.99 -5.54
CA ARG A 50 27.21 10.98 -6.65
C ARG A 50 26.20 9.90 -6.32
N GLY A 51 25.03 10.34 -5.85
CA GLY A 51 23.83 9.50 -5.90
C GLY A 51 23.62 8.98 -7.32
N ARG A 52 22.66 8.08 -7.51
CA ARG A 52 22.37 7.61 -8.87
C ARG A 52 21.87 8.79 -9.69
N GLU A 53 22.41 8.96 -10.88
CA GLU A 53 21.94 9.98 -11.82
C GLU A 53 20.78 9.39 -12.62
N LEU A 54 19.62 10.06 -12.58
CA LEU A 54 18.53 9.76 -13.49
C LEU A 54 18.84 10.44 -14.82
N VAL A 55 18.95 9.65 -15.90
CA VAL A 55 19.14 10.23 -17.24
C VAL A 55 17.94 11.10 -17.58
N HIS A 56 18.12 12.42 -17.59
CA HIS A 56 17.08 13.39 -17.92
C HIS A 56 17.44 14.17 -19.18
N ILE A 57 16.71 13.90 -20.26
CA ILE A 57 16.90 14.57 -21.54
C ILE A 57 16.01 15.82 -21.57
N ILE A 58 16.64 16.98 -21.76
CA ILE A 58 15.94 18.26 -21.89
C ILE A 58 15.86 18.66 -23.37
N GLY A 59 14.64 18.88 -23.87
CA GLY A 59 14.39 19.44 -25.19
C GLY A 59 14.44 20.96 -25.17
N PRO A 60 15.41 21.62 -25.83
CA PRO A 60 15.58 23.07 -25.76
C PRO A 60 14.37 23.80 -26.32
N GLN A 61 13.98 24.93 -25.70
CA GLN A 61 12.88 25.81 -26.11
C GLN A 61 11.57 25.07 -26.44
N THR A 62 11.34 23.96 -25.74
CA THR A 62 10.21 23.05 -26.00
C THR A 62 9.27 23.05 -24.80
N ALA A 63 7.98 23.25 -25.03
CA ALA A 63 6.93 23.13 -24.02
C ALA A 63 6.45 21.67 -23.93
N HIS A 64 5.15 21.41 -23.76
CA HIS A 64 4.57 20.08 -23.63
C HIS A 64 4.50 19.31 -24.98
N ARG A 65 5.67 19.03 -25.56
CA ARG A 65 5.86 18.23 -26.78
C ARG A 65 7.26 17.61 -26.81
N ILE A 66 7.47 16.65 -27.71
CA ILE A 66 8.77 16.01 -27.89
C ILE A 66 9.60 16.80 -28.91
N HIS A 67 10.78 17.27 -28.50
CA HIS A 67 11.75 17.93 -29.38
C HIS A 67 12.35 16.91 -30.36
N PRO A 68 12.45 17.20 -31.68
CA PRO A 68 12.90 16.25 -32.69
C PRO A 68 14.25 15.58 -32.38
N ASP A 69 15.28 16.36 -32.01
CA ASP A 69 16.61 15.79 -31.72
C ASP A 69 16.60 14.93 -30.45
N SER A 70 15.81 15.33 -29.45
CA SER A 70 15.65 14.58 -28.21
C SER A 70 14.91 13.28 -28.47
N LYS A 71 13.93 13.27 -29.39
CA LYS A 71 13.26 12.06 -29.88
C LYS A 71 14.26 11.07 -30.45
N SER A 72 15.09 11.49 -31.39
CA SER A 72 16.09 10.63 -32.02
C SER A 72 17.09 10.06 -31.00
N ARG A 73 17.52 10.88 -30.02
CA ARG A 73 18.38 10.43 -28.93
C ARG A 73 17.68 9.39 -28.05
N MET A 74 16.45 9.64 -27.63
CA MET A 74 15.65 8.70 -26.82
C MET A 74 15.43 7.37 -27.55
N GLU A 75 15.03 7.41 -28.83
CA GLU A 75 14.82 6.22 -29.65
C GLU A 75 16.10 5.38 -29.76
N SER A 76 17.25 6.01 -29.99
CA SER A 76 18.54 5.32 -30.03
C SER A 76 18.87 4.63 -28.69
N MET A 77 18.67 5.32 -27.56
CA MET A 77 18.90 4.75 -26.23
C MET A 77 17.96 3.59 -25.94
N LEU A 78 16.66 3.74 -26.24
CA LEU A 78 15.66 2.68 -26.04
C LEU A 78 15.95 1.46 -26.92
N GLN A 79 16.31 1.65 -28.19
CA GLN A 79 16.69 0.55 -29.08
C GLN A 79 17.94 -0.17 -28.60
N HIS A 80 18.92 0.56 -28.08
CA HIS A 80 20.12 -0.04 -27.51
C HIS A 80 19.78 -0.88 -26.27
N LEU A 81 19.02 -0.31 -25.31
CA LEU A 81 18.58 -1.01 -24.10
C LEU A 81 17.77 -2.27 -24.43
N ALA A 82 16.85 -2.19 -25.40
CA ALA A 82 16.04 -3.32 -25.84
C ALA A 82 16.87 -4.46 -26.47
N ARG A 83 18.04 -4.16 -27.05
CA ARG A 83 18.94 -5.17 -27.64
C ARG A 83 19.91 -5.78 -26.63
N THR A 84 20.30 -5.03 -25.60
CA THR A 84 21.33 -5.45 -24.64
C THR A 84 20.76 -6.04 -23.36
N LYS A 85 19.49 -5.80 -23.06
CA LYS A 85 18.82 -6.40 -21.91
C LYS A 85 18.10 -7.68 -22.30
N THR A 86 18.68 -8.81 -21.91
CA THR A 86 18.00 -10.11 -21.89
C THR A 86 17.05 -10.17 -20.68
N PRO A 87 15.84 -10.73 -20.81
CA PRO A 87 14.96 -11.02 -19.69
C PRO A 87 15.53 -12.17 -18.87
N GLU A 88 16.55 -11.87 -18.07
CA GLU A 88 17.09 -12.76 -17.04
C GLU A 88 16.55 -12.35 -15.68
N THR A 89 16.45 -13.32 -14.77
CA THR A 89 16.15 -13.06 -13.37
C THR A 89 17.16 -12.05 -12.81
N PRO A 90 16.70 -10.90 -12.29
CA PRO A 90 17.62 -9.87 -11.83
C PRO A 90 18.42 -10.39 -10.64
N GLN A 91 19.75 -10.28 -10.71
CA GLN A 91 20.64 -10.71 -9.62
C GLN A 91 20.44 -9.89 -8.33
N ALA A 92 19.84 -8.71 -8.41
CA ALA A 92 19.48 -7.94 -7.23
C ALA A 92 18.18 -7.18 -7.46
N VAL A 93 17.37 -7.06 -6.41
CA VAL A 93 16.11 -6.35 -6.42
C VAL A 93 16.10 -5.39 -5.24
N SER A 94 15.78 -4.13 -5.50
CA SER A 94 15.51 -3.10 -4.50
C SER A 94 14.02 -2.76 -4.55
N PHE A 95 13.23 -3.38 -3.69
CA PHE A 95 11.78 -3.21 -3.68
C PHE A 95 11.38 -2.27 -2.53
N VAL A 96 10.70 -1.18 -2.87
CA VAL A 96 10.09 -0.23 -1.92
C VAL A 96 8.61 -0.15 -2.21
N THR A 97 7.78 -0.22 -1.18
CA THR A 97 6.34 0.05 -1.27
C THR A 97 5.83 0.67 0.04
N SER A 98 4.76 1.45 -0.05
CA SER A 98 4.02 1.97 1.11
C SER A 98 2.62 1.39 1.21
N THR A 99 2.24 0.48 0.30
CA THR A 99 0.94 -0.16 0.29
C THR A 99 1.07 -1.61 -0.18
N LEU A 100 0.26 -2.51 0.38
CA LEU A 100 0.20 -3.90 -0.06
C LEU A 100 -0.61 -4.07 -1.36
N ARG A 101 -1.15 -2.98 -1.94
CA ARG A 101 -1.76 -3.06 -3.27
C ARG A 101 -0.74 -3.45 -4.35
N TYR A 102 0.48 -2.95 -4.21
CA TYR A 102 1.59 -3.26 -5.12
C TYR A 102 2.66 -4.01 -4.32
N ASP A 103 2.38 -5.30 -4.10
CA ASP A 103 3.12 -6.16 -3.17
C ASP A 103 4.24 -6.98 -3.83
N ARG A 104 4.42 -6.87 -5.15
CA ARG A 104 5.36 -7.72 -5.90
C ARG A 104 6.34 -6.92 -6.75
N MET A 105 7.59 -7.36 -6.74
CA MET A 105 8.62 -6.88 -7.65
C MET A 105 9.61 -8.00 -7.99
N ASN A 106 9.61 -8.45 -9.24
CA ASN A 106 10.37 -9.62 -9.68
C ASN A 106 10.11 -10.82 -8.76
N TRP A 107 11.17 -11.46 -8.27
CA TRP A 107 11.13 -12.61 -7.37
C TRP A 107 10.93 -12.25 -5.89
N ILE A 108 10.54 -11.02 -5.56
CA ILE A 108 10.19 -10.62 -4.19
C ILE A 108 8.71 -10.27 -4.11
N ARG A 109 8.04 -10.78 -3.09
CA ARG A 109 6.69 -10.39 -2.71
C ARG A 109 6.63 -9.98 -1.24
N ILE A 110 6.21 -8.76 -0.92
CA ILE A 110 5.99 -8.30 0.46
C ILE A 110 4.59 -8.73 0.89
N ILE A 111 4.45 -9.53 1.93
CA ILE A 111 3.17 -10.06 2.38
C ILE A 111 2.55 -9.19 3.46
N ALA A 112 3.38 -8.62 4.35
CA ALA A 112 2.93 -7.71 5.41
C ALA A 112 3.95 -6.59 5.65
N LEU A 113 3.44 -5.37 5.82
CA LEU A 113 4.18 -4.21 6.27
C LEU A 113 4.15 -4.13 7.80
N ASP A 114 5.10 -3.40 8.39
CA ASP A 114 5.03 -3.04 9.81
C ASP A 114 3.94 -1.98 10.06
N GLU A 115 3.80 -1.03 9.13
CA GLU A 115 2.81 0.04 9.16
C GLU A 115 2.40 0.39 7.70
N GLN A 116 1.12 0.26 7.34
CA GLN A 116 0.60 0.73 6.06
C GLN A 116 0.86 2.24 5.90
N TRP A 117 1.04 2.68 4.65
CA TRP A 117 1.34 4.07 4.29
C TRP A 117 2.69 4.60 4.81
N SER A 118 3.43 3.81 5.59
CA SER A 118 4.85 4.01 5.85
C SER A 118 5.71 3.28 4.80
N LYS A 119 6.95 3.72 4.60
CA LYS A 119 7.87 3.07 3.65
C LYS A 119 8.32 1.71 4.19
N GLY A 120 7.95 0.63 3.50
CA GLY A 120 8.57 -0.68 3.64
C GLY A 120 9.52 -0.96 2.48
N TYR A 121 10.62 -1.66 2.74
CA TYR A 121 11.54 -2.09 1.69
C TYR A 121 12.12 -3.48 1.95
N VAL A 122 12.45 -4.16 0.85
CA VAL A 122 13.30 -5.36 0.83
C VAL A 122 14.34 -5.16 -0.25
N TYR A 123 15.61 -5.15 0.14
CA TYR A 123 16.72 -5.31 -0.78
C TYR A 123 17.19 -6.76 -0.71
N ALA A 124 17.37 -7.40 -1.85
CA ALA A 124 17.97 -8.74 -1.90
C ALA A 124 18.89 -8.92 -3.10
N ARG A 125 19.90 -9.79 -2.95
CA ARG A 125 20.93 -10.06 -3.94
C ARG A 125 21.33 -11.52 -3.97
N LEU A 126 21.38 -12.09 -5.18
CA LEU A 126 21.84 -13.43 -5.48
C LEU A 126 23.37 -13.44 -5.62
N VAL A 127 24.05 -14.33 -4.92
CA VAL A 127 25.52 -14.47 -4.93
C VAL A 127 25.91 -15.94 -5.08
N PRO A 128 26.73 -16.30 -6.09
CA PRO A 128 27.26 -17.65 -6.22
C PRO A 128 28.07 -18.11 -5.00
N PRO A 129 28.08 -19.40 -4.68
CA PRO A 129 27.45 -20.49 -5.43
C PRO A 129 25.96 -20.69 -5.11
N ASN A 130 25.47 -20.30 -3.93
CA ASN A 130 24.10 -20.56 -3.51
C ASN A 130 23.57 -19.58 -2.44
N THR A 131 24.09 -18.35 -2.35
CA THR A 131 23.70 -17.41 -1.29
C THR A 131 22.68 -16.39 -1.78
N ILE A 132 21.69 -16.08 -0.94
CA ILE A 132 20.79 -14.94 -1.11
C ILE A 132 20.96 -14.00 0.08
N TYR A 133 21.49 -12.81 -0.17
CA TYR A 133 21.54 -11.74 0.82
C TYR A 133 20.20 -11.02 0.86
N VAL A 134 19.67 -10.76 2.06
CA VAL A 134 18.44 -10.01 2.25
C VAL A 134 18.61 -8.92 3.31
N LEU A 135 17.99 -7.75 3.07
CA LEU A 135 17.86 -6.65 4.01
C LEU A 135 16.42 -6.09 3.96
N PRO A 136 15.55 -6.51 4.89
CA PRO A 136 14.20 -5.97 5.05
C PRO A 136 14.17 -4.81 6.04
N ASN A 137 13.22 -3.89 5.87
CA ASN A 137 12.91 -2.82 6.83
C ASN A 137 11.47 -2.32 6.62
N GLY A 138 10.73 -2.07 7.70
CA GLY A 138 9.31 -1.69 7.60
C GLY A 138 8.43 -2.82 7.04
N VAL A 139 8.91 -4.07 7.11
CA VAL A 139 8.32 -5.28 6.54
C VAL A 139 8.35 -6.36 7.61
N SER A 140 7.22 -7.02 7.84
CA SER A 140 7.09 -8.10 8.84
C SER A 140 6.95 -9.49 8.21
N ASP A 141 6.66 -9.57 6.91
CA ASP A 141 6.45 -10.83 6.18
C ASP A 141 6.70 -10.62 4.69
N PHE A 142 7.51 -11.47 4.07
CA PHE A 142 7.76 -11.44 2.63
C PHE A 142 8.14 -12.83 2.10
N GLU A 143 8.05 -13.01 0.79
CA GLU A 143 8.39 -14.23 0.08
C GLU A 143 9.44 -13.93 -0.99
N LEU A 144 10.42 -14.84 -1.09
CA LEU A 144 11.27 -14.99 -2.26
C LEU A 144 10.62 -16.05 -3.15
N ASN A 145 10.27 -15.70 -4.38
CA ASN A 145 9.46 -16.55 -5.25
C ASN A 145 10.05 -16.57 -6.67
N PHE A 146 10.66 -17.69 -7.02
CA PHE A 146 11.19 -17.98 -8.35
C PHE A 146 10.31 -19.04 -9.01
N GLY A 147 9.65 -18.64 -10.10
CA GLY A 147 8.89 -19.55 -10.95
C GLY A 147 9.78 -20.55 -11.70
N PRO A 148 9.18 -21.45 -12.50
CA PRO A 148 9.92 -22.44 -13.29
C PRO A 148 10.99 -21.78 -14.17
N GLY A 149 12.24 -22.22 -14.04
CA GLY A 149 13.39 -21.66 -14.77
C GLY A 149 13.89 -20.30 -14.28
N GLU A 150 13.25 -19.66 -13.29
CA GLU A 150 13.65 -18.32 -12.84
C GLU A 150 14.83 -18.35 -11.85
N LEU A 151 15.05 -19.44 -11.12
CA LEU A 151 16.23 -19.53 -10.25
C LEU A 151 17.51 -19.67 -11.10
N PRO A 152 18.52 -18.78 -10.93
CA PRO A 152 19.69 -18.76 -11.80
C PRO A 152 20.42 -20.10 -11.91
N GLU A 153 21.05 -20.33 -13.07
CA GLU A 153 21.55 -21.66 -13.41
C GLU A 153 22.58 -22.24 -12.45
N TRP A 154 23.36 -21.35 -11.85
CA TRP A 154 24.44 -21.63 -10.92
C TRP A 154 23.99 -21.99 -9.50
N PHE A 155 22.71 -21.85 -9.15
CA PHE A 155 22.16 -22.49 -7.95
C PHE A 155 22.00 -23.99 -8.19
N LEU A 156 23.03 -24.75 -7.82
CA LEU A 156 23.05 -26.22 -7.90
C LEU A 156 22.61 -26.88 -6.57
N GLU A 157 22.64 -26.12 -5.50
CA GLU A 157 22.27 -26.52 -4.14
C GLU A 157 21.18 -25.59 -3.61
N THR A 158 20.47 -26.03 -2.57
CA THR A 158 19.46 -25.21 -1.89
C THR A 158 20.02 -23.82 -1.56
N PRO A 159 19.27 -22.74 -1.86
CA PRO A 159 19.70 -21.39 -1.53
C PRO A 159 19.88 -21.22 -0.02
N ASN A 160 21.04 -20.74 0.40
CA ASN A 160 21.34 -20.31 1.75
C ASN A 160 20.94 -18.83 1.89
N ILE A 161 19.95 -18.56 2.74
CA ILE A 161 19.51 -17.18 3.00
C ILE A 161 20.32 -16.61 4.14
N THR A 162 20.91 -15.44 3.91
CA THR A 162 21.67 -14.74 4.95
C THR A 162 21.30 -13.27 4.98
N TRP A 163 21.32 -12.70 6.19
CA TRP A 163 21.19 -11.27 6.38
C TRP A 163 22.52 -10.63 6.03
N GLU A 164 22.52 -9.66 5.13
CA GLU A 164 23.76 -8.98 4.82
C GLU A 164 24.25 -8.26 6.09
N PRO A 165 25.48 -8.51 6.58
CA PRO A 165 25.90 -8.12 7.92
C PRO A 165 25.92 -6.60 8.07
N VAL A 166 24.91 -6.04 8.72
CA VAL A 166 24.95 -4.66 9.22
C VAL A 166 25.89 -4.64 10.42
N ARG A 167 27.17 -4.37 10.21
CA ARG A 167 28.09 -4.11 11.33
C ARG A 167 27.62 -2.82 12.03
N ARG A 168 27.13 -2.97 13.28
CA ARG A 168 26.78 -1.93 14.27
C ARG A 168 27.08 -0.49 13.82
N LEU A 169 26.05 0.25 13.43
CA LEU A 169 26.07 1.71 13.49
C LEU A 169 25.95 2.09 14.98
N SER A 170 27.03 2.59 15.56
CA SER A 170 26.99 3.20 16.89
C SER A 170 26.29 4.56 16.80
N GLY A 171 25.23 4.72 17.60
CA GLY A 171 24.53 5.99 17.81
C GLY A 171 23.27 6.12 16.95
N THR A 172 22.11 6.03 17.61
CA THR A 172 20.73 6.26 17.12
C THR A 172 20.14 5.22 16.14
N GLY A 173 19.42 4.23 16.70
CA GLY A 173 18.25 3.59 16.07
C GLY A 173 18.43 2.34 15.19
N GLY A 174 18.49 1.14 15.80
CA GLY A 174 18.15 -0.21 15.27
C GLY A 174 18.95 -0.77 14.06
N THR A 175 19.30 -2.06 13.89
CA THR A 175 19.17 -3.36 14.60
C THR A 175 20.41 -4.23 14.23
N VAL A 176 20.46 -5.45 14.81
CA VAL A 176 21.09 -6.73 14.35
C VAL A 176 22.05 -7.35 15.37
N PRO A 177 21.68 -8.52 15.93
CA PRO A 177 22.60 -9.64 16.05
C PRO A 177 22.28 -10.73 15.03
N VAL A 178 23.35 -11.12 14.34
CA VAL A 178 23.49 -12.27 13.43
C VAL A 178 23.16 -13.56 14.16
N ARG A 179 22.40 -14.46 13.52
CA ARG A 179 22.30 -15.87 13.91
C ARG A 179 22.65 -16.75 12.72
N ASP A 180 23.58 -17.67 12.94
CA ASP A 180 24.02 -18.75 12.03
C ASP A 180 23.00 -19.91 11.98
N ASP A 181 21.73 -19.63 12.24
CA ASP A 181 20.70 -20.66 12.21
C ASP A 181 20.38 -20.94 10.74
N LEU A 182 20.93 -22.05 10.21
CA LEU A 182 20.53 -22.63 8.93
C LEU A 182 19.01 -22.75 8.93
N PHE A 183 18.34 -22.01 8.04
CA PHE A 183 16.91 -22.19 7.84
C PHE A 183 16.66 -23.58 7.26
N ASP A 184 15.51 -24.19 7.54
CA ASP A 184 15.09 -25.41 6.82
C ASP A 184 14.50 -24.98 5.47
N GLU A 185 15.38 -24.56 4.54
CA GLU A 185 14.95 -24.08 3.24
C GLU A 185 14.42 -25.22 2.37
N PRO A 186 13.30 -25.02 1.64
CA PRO A 186 12.76 -26.06 0.78
C PRO A 186 13.75 -26.40 -0.34
N PRO A 187 13.79 -27.66 -0.80
CA PRO A 187 14.66 -28.05 -1.90
C PRO A 187 14.25 -27.36 -3.21
N ILE A 188 15.23 -27.13 -4.08
CA ILE A 188 14.98 -26.67 -5.46
C ILE A 188 14.16 -27.75 -6.19
N ARG A 189 13.09 -27.35 -6.87
CA ARG A 189 12.27 -28.28 -7.66
C ARG A 189 12.95 -28.62 -9.00
N SER A 190 12.56 -29.73 -9.60
CA SER A 190 13.18 -30.23 -10.86
C SER A 190 13.02 -29.29 -12.05
N ASP A 191 12.01 -28.42 -12.05
CA ASP A 191 11.79 -27.36 -13.05
C ASP A 191 12.57 -26.06 -12.73
N ARG A 192 13.45 -26.11 -11.72
CA ARG A 192 14.23 -24.99 -11.20
C ARG A 192 13.41 -23.87 -10.56
N SER A 193 12.15 -24.14 -10.19
CA SER A 193 11.40 -23.23 -9.31
C SER A 193 11.83 -23.39 -7.86
N TRP A 194 11.77 -22.30 -7.11
CA TRP A 194 12.07 -22.27 -5.68
C TRP A 194 11.34 -21.11 -5.02
N SER A 195 10.79 -21.32 -3.83
CA SER A 195 10.16 -20.26 -3.07
C SER A 195 10.32 -20.50 -1.58
N VAL A 196 10.41 -19.41 -0.82
CA VAL A 196 10.45 -19.45 0.64
C VAL A 196 9.85 -18.16 1.19
N ARG A 197 9.04 -18.31 2.23
CA ARG A 197 8.46 -17.21 2.98
C ARG A 197 9.28 -16.95 4.23
N LEU A 198 9.53 -15.68 4.53
CA LEU A 198 10.25 -15.18 5.70
C LEU A 198 9.36 -14.23 6.48
N TYR A 199 9.30 -14.42 7.81
CA TYR A 199 8.50 -13.58 8.69
C TYR A 199 9.27 -13.19 9.96
N ALA A 200 8.97 -12.02 10.50
CA ALA A 200 9.62 -11.46 11.69
C ALA A 200 8.89 -11.89 12.97
N ASP A 201 9.49 -12.79 13.75
CA ASP A 201 9.07 -13.06 15.14
C ASP A 201 9.65 -11.99 16.06
N TRP A 202 8.88 -10.94 16.29
CA TRP A 202 9.30 -9.80 17.09
C TRP A 202 9.41 -10.17 18.57
N ARG A 203 10.56 -9.85 19.17
CA ARG A 203 10.78 -9.97 20.62
C ARG A 203 11.25 -8.65 21.19
N GLU A 204 10.77 -8.36 22.38
CA GLU A 204 11.30 -7.28 23.18
C GLU A 204 12.42 -7.82 24.05
N ILE A 205 13.58 -7.18 23.99
CA ILE A 205 14.70 -7.46 24.88
C ILE A 205 14.95 -6.22 25.74
N GLN A 206 15.22 -6.42 27.02
CA GLN A 206 15.61 -5.33 27.90
C GLN A 206 17.09 -5.02 27.67
N THR A 207 17.40 -3.75 27.41
CA THR A 207 18.77 -3.25 27.28
C THR A 207 19.03 -2.17 28.34
N GLU A 208 20.29 -1.79 28.53
CA GLU A 208 20.66 -0.69 29.44
C GLU A 208 20.02 0.66 29.02
N GLU A 209 19.70 0.81 27.73
CA GLU A 209 19.06 2.00 27.14
C GLU A 209 17.52 1.89 27.12
N GLY A 210 16.94 0.80 27.64
CA GLY A 210 15.50 0.53 27.64
C GLY A 210 15.09 -0.69 26.82
N PRO A 211 13.78 -0.97 26.68
CA PRO A 211 13.30 -2.07 25.85
C PRO A 211 13.63 -1.83 24.38
N LEU A 212 14.26 -2.82 23.74
CA LEU A 212 14.55 -2.84 22.31
C LEU A 212 13.73 -3.93 21.63
N LYS A 213 12.97 -3.55 20.61
CA LYS A 213 12.25 -4.49 19.76
C LYS A 213 13.18 -5.02 18.67
N ILE A 214 13.37 -6.33 18.63
CA ILE A 214 14.21 -7.02 17.63
C ILE A 214 13.39 -8.04 16.86
N ALA A 215 13.66 -8.18 15.56
CA ALA A 215 13.05 -9.22 14.73
C ALA A 215 13.94 -10.47 14.74
N GLU A 216 13.40 -11.60 15.20
CA GLU A 216 13.96 -12.92 14.88
C GLU A 216 13.26 -13.44 13.63
N TRP A 217 13.95 -13.41 12.49
CA TRP A 217 13.36 -13.87 11.23
C TRP A 217 13.31 -15.40 11.17
N LYS A 218 12.21 -15.94 10.66
CA LYS A 218 11.93 -17.37 10.52
C LYS A 218 11.41 -17.67 9.12
N THR A 219 11.58 -18.91 8.67
CA THR A 219 11.02 -19.40 7.41
C THR A 219 9.71 -20.16 7.61
N GLY A 220 8.89 -20.19 6.56
CA GLY A 220 7.66 -20.98 6.50
C GLY A 220 6.41 -20.17 6.84
N THR A 221 5.42 -20.84 7.44
CA THR A 221 4.12 -20.25 7.75
C THR A 221 4.19 -19.49 9.09
N PRO A 222 3.85 -18.19 9.14
CA PRO A 222 3.83 -17.44 10.38
C PRO A 222 2.70 -17.91 11.32
N PRO A 223 2.82 -17.67 12.64
CA PRO A 223 1.77 -18.06 13.59
C PRO A 223 0.44 -17.31 13.36
N TRP A 224 0.50 -16.11 12.76
CA TRP A 224 -0.67 -15.29 12.44
C TRP A 224 -1.28 -15.56 11.06
N GLU A 225 -0.92 -16.64 10.36
CA GLU A 225 -1.39 -16.92 8.98
C GLU A 225 -2.91 -16.88 8.83
N ASN A 226 -3.63 -17.31 9.86
CA ASN A 226 -5.10 -17.38 9.87
C ASN A 226 -5.76 -16.19 10.60
N GLU A 227 -4.98 -15.22 11.08
CA GLU A 227 -5.51 -14.03 11.74
C GLU A 227 -6.06 -13.02 10.72
N LEU A 228 -7.00 -12.19 11.15
CA LEU A 228 -7.48 -11.08 10.32
C LEU A 228 -6.41 -10.00 10.28
N ARG A 229 -5.74 -9.86 9.14
CA ARG A 229 -4.69 -8.86 8.94
C ARG A 229 -4.82 -8.17 7.59
N LYS A 230 -4.21 -6.98 7.49
CA LYS A 230 -4.03 -6.30 6.23
C LYS A 230 -3.15 -7.14 5.31
N ARG A 231 -3.60 -7.34 4.08
CA ARG A 231 -2.93 -8.15 3.05
C ARG A 231 -3.21 -7.58 1.66
N HIS A 232 -2.53 -8.07 0.64
CA HIS A 232 -2.80 -7.67 -0.74
C HIS A 232 -4.29 -7.80 -1.11
N GLY A 233 -4.87 -6.72 -1.64
CA GLY A 233 -6.29 -6.62 -1.99
C GLY A 233 -7.26 -6.54 -0.81
N LEU A 234 -6.71 -6.52 0.42
CA LEU A 234 -7.40 -6.29 1.68
C LEU A 234 -6.49 -5.46 2.60
N SER A 235 -6.07 -4.26 2.19
CA SER A 235 -5.20 -3.37 2.98
C SER A 235 -5.75 -1.98 3.27
N GLY A 236 -6.84 -1.57 2.60
CA GLY A 236 -7.33 -0.21 2.64
C GLY A 236 -6.46 0.71 1.78
N PRO A 237 -6.79 2.00 1.68
CA PRO A 237 -7.89 2.74 2.30
C PRO A 237 -9.21 2.45 1.59
N ILE A 238 -10.25 3.26 1.85
CA ILE A 238 -11.59 3.10 1.27
C ILE A 238 -11.56 2.80 -0.24
N ASP A 239 -10.69 3.49 -0.99
CA ASP A 239 -10.58 3.35 -2.43
C ASP A 239 -10.10 1.94 -2.90
N ASP A 240 -9.44 1.15 -2.04
CA ASP A 240 -8.95 -0.21 -2.37
C ASP A 240 -10.12 -1.16 -2.72
N ALA A 241 -11.31 -0.91 -2.17
CA ALA A 241 -12.51 -1.70 -2.47
C ALA A 241 -12.93 -1.63 -3.94
N PHE A 242 -12.54 -0.57 -4.67
CA PHE A 242 -12.91 -0.36 -6.07
C PHE A 242 -11.90 -0.91 -7.07
N MET A 243 -10.82 -1.52 -6.56
CA MET A 243 -9.76 -2.14 -7.35
C MET A 243 -9.98 -3.65 -7.56
N ASP A 244 -11.18 -4.13 -7.23
CA ASP A 244 -11.72 -5.47 -7.51
C ASP A 244 -13.25 -5.33 -7.75
N SER A 245 -13.92 -6.43 -8.09
CA SER A 245 -15.36 -6.48 -8.32
C SER A 245 -16.15 -6.00 -7.10
N PHE A 246 -16.98 -4.98 -7.27
CA PHE A 246 -17.83 -4.42 -6.21
C PHE A 246 -19.30 -4.22 -6.64
N LEU A 247 -20.19 -4.07 -5.68
CA LEU A 247 -21.62 -3.81 -5.88
C LEU A 247 -22.09 -2.68 -4.95
N PHE A 248 -22.78 -1.68 -5.50
CA PHE A 248 -23.48 -0.69 -4.69
C PHE A 248 -24.78 -1.29 -4.15
N VAL A 249 -24.95 -1.23 -2.83
CA VAL A 249 -26.07 -1.82 -2.11
C VAL A 249 -26.89 -0.71 -1.47
N THR A 250 -28.03 -0.42 -2.08
CA THR A 250 -28.97 0.62 -1.65
C THR A 250 -29.87 0.11 -0.52
N PRO A 251 -30.28 0.99 0.42
CA PRO A 251 -31.23 0.62 1.47
C PRO A 251 -32.63 0.39 0.89
N SER A 252 -33.31 -0.69 1.28
CA SER A 252 -34.75 -0.90 1.02
C SER A 252 -35.63 -0.32 2.13
N GLY A 253 -35.08 -0.11 3.32
CA GLY A 253 -35.73 0.58 4.43
C GLY A 253 -35.44 2.08 4.46
N LYS A 254 -35.98 2.76 5.48
CA LYS A 254 -35.67 4.17 5.76
C LYS A 254 -34.56 4.26 6.80
N CYS A 255 -33.65 5.22 6.62
CA CYS A 255 -32.69 5.54 7.67
C CYS A 255 -33.42 6.12 8.89
N ARG A 256 -32.82 5.97 10.08
CA ARG A 256 -33.42 6.38 11.35
C ARG A 256 -33.61 7.88 11.44
N HIS A 257 -32.61 8.62 10.96
CA HIS A 257 -32.54 10.08 11.09
C HIS A 257 -32.64 10.73 9.72
N ALA A 258 -33.52 11.73 9.59
CA ALA A 258 -33.80 12.39 8.31
C ALA A 258 -32.56 13.03 7.67
N ALA A 259 -31.64 13.56 8.49
CA ALA A 259 -30.39 14.15 7.98
C ALA A 259 -29.47 13.07 7.35
N VAL A 260 -29.40 11.88 7.96
CA VAL A 260 -28.64 10.74 7.42
C VAL A 260 -29.30 10.20 6.16
N GLU A 261 -30.63 10.12 6.12
CA GLU A 261 -31.39 9.68 4.95
C GLU A 261 -31.13 10.59 3.74
N GLU A 262 -31.25 11.90 3.94
CA GLU A 262 -31.03 12.90 2.88
C GLU A 262 -29.57 12.91 2.41
N TRP A 263 -28.62 12.88 3.34
CA TRP A 263 -27.20 12.85 3.02
C TRP A 263 -26.81 11.58 2.24
N THR A 264 -27.26 10.41 2.69
CA THR A 264 -26.99 9.13 2.02
C THR A 264 -27.51 9.15 0.59
N ARG A 265 -28.74 9.63 0.40
CA ARG A 265 -29.35 9.73 -0.94
C ARG A 265 -28.53 10.63 -1.86
N SER A 266 -28.14 11.81 -1.37
CA SER A 266 -27.30 12.75 -2.11
C SER A 266 -25.93 12.15 -2.47
N GLU A 267 -25.26 11.51 -1.52
CA GLU A 267 -23.93 10.93 -1.74
C GLU A 267 -23.98 9.67 -2.62
N PHE A 268 -25.05 8.88 -2.57
CA PHE A 268 -25.28 7.79 -3.50
C PHE A 268 -25.51 8.29 -4.94
N GLU A 269 -26.37 9.30 -5.12
CA GLU A 269 -26.62 9.94 -6.43
C GLU A 269 -25.32 10.54 -7.00
N HIS A 270 -24.53 11.19 -6.14
CA HIS A 270 -23.19 11.69 -6.47
C HIS A 270 -22.28 10.54 -6.91
N ALA A 271 -22.14 9.50 -6.09
CA ALA A 271 -21.28 8.35 -6.38
C ALA A 271 -21.61 7.70 -7.74
N VAL A 272 -22.88 7.42 -8.03
CA VAL A 272 -23.29 6.82 -9.31
C VAL A 272 -22.98 7.73 -10.49
N THR A 273 -23.31 9.02 -10.36
CA THR A 273 -23.07 10.03 -11.40
C THR A 273 -21.58 10.15 -11.72
N HIS A 274 -20.76 10.31 -10.68
CA HIS A 274 -19.34 10.54 -10.83
C HIS A 274 -18.57 9.27 -11.15
N TRP A 275 -19.04 8.09 -10.73
CA TRP A 275 -18.50 6.82 -11.20
C TRP A 275 -18.60 6.72 -12.73
N ARG A 276 -19.79 7.00 -13.29
CA ARG A 276 -19.98 7.01 -14.75
C ARG A 276 -19.05 8.02 -15.45
N GLN A 277 -18.91 9.23 -14.90
CA GLN A 277 -18.10 10.28 -15.50
C GLN A 277 -16.60 10.00 -15.45
N GLN A 278 -16.09 9.50 -14.31
CA GLN A 278 -14.67 9.30 -14.09
C GLN A 278 -14.18 7.93 -14.62
N MET A 279 -14.98 6.88 -14.41
CA MET A 279 -14.60 5.50 -14.75
C MET A 279 -15.17 5.03 -16.11
N ARG A 280 -16.02 5.85 -16.75
CA ARG A 280 -16.62 5.60 -18.07
C ARG A 280 -17.45 4.31 -18.15
N GLY A 281 -18.08 3.92 -17.05
CA GLY A 281 -18.97 2.77 -16.97
C GLY A 281 -20.00 2.94 -15.85
N ASP A 282 -21.13 2.24 -15.94
CA ASP A 282 -22.18 2.31 -14.92
C ASP A 282 -21.83 1.45 -13.71
N ALA A 283 -22.03 2.00 -12.51
CA ALA A 283 -21.92 1.23 -11.27
C ALA A 283 -23.05 0.20 -11.22
N ARG A 284 -22.74 -1.04 -10.82
CA ARG A 284 -23.76 -2.06 -10.55
C ARG A 284 -24.44 -1.72 -9.22
N VAL A 285 -25.76 -1.71 -9.23
CA VAL A 285 -26.59 -1.34 -8.08
C VAL A 285 -27.59 -2.44 -7.79
N LYS A 286 -27.79 -2.74 -6.51
CA LYS A 286 -28.80 -3.68 -6.02
C LYS A 286 -29.39 -3.18 -4.71
N ALA A 287 -30.65 -3.50 -4.42
CA ALA A 287 -31.21 -3.27 -3.09
C ALA A 287 -30.63 -4.30 -2.11
N ASP A 288 -30.43 -3.92 -0.86
CA ASP A 288 -29.99 -4.80 0.22
C ASP A 288 -30.86 -6.06 0.35
N ALA A 289 -32.18 -5.92 0.20
CA ALA A 289 -33.15 -7.02 0.23
C ALA A 289 -32.95 -8.06 -0.87
N ASP A 290 -32.30 -7.70 -1.97
CA ASP A 290 -32.06 -8.61 -3.10
C ASP A 290 -30.70 -9.31 -3.00
N ILE A 291 -29.80 -8.87 -2.11
CA ILE A 291 -28.42 -9.38 -2.02
C ILE A 291 -28.41 -10.88 -1.74
N THR A 292 -27.65 -11.63 -2.55
CA THR A 292 -27.53 -13.08 -2.43
C THR A 292 -26.19 -13.49 -1.82
N GLU A 293 -26.09 -14.75 -1.42
CA GLU A 293 -24.81 -15.36 -1.01
C GLU A 293 -23.77 -15.37 -2.15
N GLU A 294 -24.21 -15.42 -3.41
CA GLU A 294 -23.32 -15.30 -4.57
C GLU A 294 -22.72 -13.89 -4.69
N ASP A 295 -23.52 -12.85 -4.43
CA ASP A 295 -23.02 -11.47 -4.39
C ASP A 295 -21.98 -11.29 -3.28
N ILE A 296 -22.25 -11.81 -2.08
CA ILE A 296 -21.33 -11.77 -0.92
C ILE A 296 -20.03 -12.52 -1.22
N ALA A 297 -20.09 -13.64 -1.95
CA ALA A 297 -18.92 -14.42 -2.30
C ALA A 297 -18.00 -13.70 -3.31
N ASN A 298 -18.59 -13.00 -4.28
CA ASN A 298 -17.88 -12.52 -5.46
C ASN A 298 -17.57 -11.02 -5.45
N HIS A 299 -18.25 -10.22 -4.62
CA HIS A 299 -18.17 -8.76 -4.67
C HIS A 299 -17.80 -8.14 -3.32
N ASN A 300 -17.04 -7.04 -3.38
CA ASN A 300 -17.00 -6.06 -2.31
C ASN A 300 -18.37 -5.37 -2.24
N LEU A 301 -18.93 -5.20 -1.04
CA LEU A 301 -20.26 -4.62 -0.87
C LEU A 301 -20.13 -3.18 -0.38
N ILE A 302 -20.66 -2.25 -1.16
CA ILE A 302 -20.65 -0.81 -0.84
C ILE A 302 -22.04 -0.46 -0.31
N LEU A 303 -22.18 -0.42 1.00
CA LEU A 303 -23.44 -0.34 1.72
C LEU A 303 -23.80 1.13 1.96
N TRP A 304 -24.98 1.53 1.49
CA TRP A 304 -25.52 2.88 1.67
C TRP A 304 -26.64 2.89 2.71
N GLY A 305 -26.70 3.95 3.52
CA GLY A 305 -27.70 4.20 4.55
C GLY A 305 -27.14 4.08 5.95
N ASP A 306 -27.98 3.59 6.86
CA ASP A 306 -27.62 3.22 8.22
C ASP A 306 -28.11 1.79 8.53
N PRO A 307 -27.78 1.23 9.71
CA PRO A 307 -28.24 -0.10 10.09
C PRO A 307 -29.77 -0.29 10.10
N SER A 308 -30.57 0.79 10.21
CA SER A 308 -32.03 0.68 10.20
C SER A 308 -32.62 0.68 8.78
N GLY A 309 -31.94 1.29 7.82
CA GLY A 309 -32.35 1.33 6.42
C GLY A 309 -31.78 0.22 5.55
N ASN A 310 -30.63 -0.36 5.93
CA ASN A 310 -29.92 -1.37 5.16
C ASN A 310 -29.66 -2.63 6.00
N SER A 311 -30.44 -3.69 5.74
CA SER A 311 -30.40 -4.98 6.43
C SER A 311 -29.06 -5.71 6.31
N VAL A 312 -28.32 -5.52 5.21
CA VAL A 312 -26.96 -6.06 5.07
C VAL A 312 -26.00 -5.29 5.98
N MET A 313 -26.15 -3.96 6.07
CA MET A 313 -25.37 -3.13 7.00
C MET A 313 -25.67 -3.51 8.46
N GLU A 314 -26.95 -3.69 8.82
CA GLU A 314 -27.37 -4.17 10.13
C GLU A 314 -26.65 -5.45 10.53
N ARG A 315 -26.62 -6.44 9.62
CA ARG A 315 -26.02 -7.75 9.84
C ARG A 315 -24.51 -7.66 10.10
N VAL A 316 -23.78 -6.80 9.37
CA VAL A 316 -22.32 -6.68 9.51
C VAL A 316 -21.88 -5.75 10.65
N MET A 317 -22.70 -4.77 11.02
CA MET A 317 -22.35 -3.73 12.00
C MET A 317 -21.94 -4.30 13.37
N LEU A 318 -22.44 -5.48 13.74
CA LEU A 318 -22.10 -6.15 15.01
C LEU A 318 -20.62 -6.54 15.13
N ASP A 319 -19.97 -6.81 13.99
CA ASP A 319 -18.58 -7.27 13.91
C ASP A 319 -17.61 -6.16 13.45
N LEU A 320 -18.12 -4.94 13.24
CA LEU A 320 -17.28 -3.80 12.86
C LEU A 320 -16.66 -3.12 14.09
N PRO A 321 -15.42 -2.61 13.98
CA PRO A 321 -14.74 -1.93 15.08
C PRO A 321 -15.36 -0.55 15.43
N ILE A 322 -16.06 0.07 14.48
CA ILE A 322 -16.86 1.28 14.68
C ILE A 322 -18.32 0.85 14.82
N ARG A 323 -18.98 1.25 15.90
CA ARG A 323 -20.39 0.92 16.13
C ARG A 323 -21.29 2.07 15.74
N TRP A 324 -22.44 1.76 15.18
CA TRP A 324 -23.50 2.71 14.88
C TRP A 324 -24.81 2.24 15.49
N THR A 325 -25.30 2.97 16.49
CA THR A 325 -26.57 2.71 17.17
C THR A 325 -27.62 3.74 16.78
N ASP A 326 -28.84 3.58 17.30
CA ASP A 326 -29.93 4.54 17.13
C ASP A 326 -29.58 5.97 17.55
N SER A 327 -28.66 6.15 18.50
CA SER A 327 -28.33 7.47 19.08
C SER A 327 -26.88 7.89 18.89
N GLU A 328 -25.95 6.95 18.69
CA GLU A 328 -24.52 7.27 18.67
C GLU A 328 -23.74 6.52 17.58
N VAL A 329 -22.73 7.19 17.04
CA VAL A 329 -21.60 6.57 16.34
C VAL A 329 -20.42 6.53 17.31
N ILE A 330 -19.82 5.35 17.50
CA ILE A 330 -18.82 5.09 18.54
C ILE A 330 -17.52 4.59 17.91
N VAL A 331 -16.42 5.32 18.14
CA VAL A 331 -15.07 5.00 17.66
C VAL A 331 -14.12 4.93 18.85
N GLY A 332 -13.92 3.72 19.40
CA GLY A 332 -13.19 3.53 20.64
C GLY A 332 -13.91 4.25 21.79
N GLU A 333 -13.25 5.24 22.40
CA GLU A 333 -13.83 6.06 23.47
C GLU A 333 -14.63 7.26 22.96
N ARG A 334 -14.49 7.60 21.67
CA ARG A 334 -15.14 8.76 21.06
C ARG A 334 -16.58 8.44 20.70
N ARG A 335 -17.48 9.39 20.96
CA ARG A 335 -18.93 9.28 20.72
C ARG A 335 -19.43 10.48 19.94
N PHE A 336 -20.25 10.23 18.93
CA PHE A 336 -20.84 11.25 18.07
C PHE A 336 -22.35 11.02 17.99
N ASP A 337 -23.13 12.09 17.91
CA ASP A 337 -24.59 12.02 17.78
C ASP A 337 -24.99 11.44 16.40
N ALA A 338 -25.66 10.29 16.38
CA ALA A 338 -26.07 9.60 15.16
C ALA A 338 -27.12 10.38 14.33
N ALA A 339 -27.79 11.37 14.92
CA ALA A 339 -28.70 12.25 14.17
C ALA A 339 -27.95 13.25 13.27
N HIS A 340 -26.67 13.49 13.56
CA HIS A 340 -25.85 14.51 12.90
C HIS A 340 -24.50 14.00 12.39
N HIS A 341 -24.16 12.74 12.64
CA HIS A 341 -22.90 12.15 12.18
C HIS A 341 -23.13 10.80 11.51
N ALA A 342 -22.40 10.57 10.42
CA ALA A 342 -22.38 9.29 9.72
C ALA A 342 -20.94 8.78 9.59
N PRO A 343 -20.69 7.48 9.85
CA PRO A 343 -19.42 6.85 9.56
C PRO A 343 -19.30 6.53 8.07
N ILE A 344 -18.12 6.79 7.54
CA ILE A 344 -17.60 6.20 6.31
C ILE A 344 -16.46 5.28 6.73
N LEU A 345 -16.42 4.04 6.23
CA LEU A 345 -15.30 3.14 6.51
C LEU A 345 -15.17 2.03 5.47
N ILE A 346 -14.01 1.39 5.43
CA ILE A 346 -13.74 0.11 4.78
C ILE A 346 -13.32 -0.93 5.80
N PHE A 347 -13.83 -2.16 5.69
CA PHE A 347 -13.45 -3.25 6.57
C PHE A 347 -13.60 -4.62 5.87
N PRO A 348 -12.78 -5.64 6.22
CA PRO A 348 -13.02 -7.01 5.74
C PRO A 348 -14.44 -7.47 6.07
N ASN A 349 -15.21 -7.85 5.06
CA ASN A 349 -16.62 -8.21 5.19
C ASN A 349 -16.78 -9.35 6.21
N PRO A 350 -17.52 -9.16 7.32
CA PRO A 350 -17.78 -10.23 8.29
C PRO A 350 -18.44 -11.47 7.70
N LEU A 351 -19.22 -11.30 6.62
CA LEU A 351 -19.88 -12.40 5.89
C LEU A 351 -18.93 -13.13 4.94
N ASN A 352 -17.83 -12.49 4.54
CA ASN A 352 -16.78 -13.08 3.73
C ASN A 352 -15.47 -12.30 3.89
N ARG A 353 -14.59 -12.74 4.80
CA ARG A 353 -13.33 -12.05 5.15
C ARG A 353 -12.30 -11.96 4.01
N ARG A 354 -12.62 -12.45 2.81
CA ARG A 354 -11.84 -12.28 1.58
C ARG A 354 -12.30 -11.09 0.73
N LYS A 355 -13.39 -10.42 1.10
CA LYS A 355 -13.97 -9.26 0.43
C LYS A 355 -14.14 -8.11 1.41
N TYR A 356 -14.47 -6.94 0.89
CA TYR A 356 -14.74 -5.74 1.67
C TYR A 356 -16.23 -5.49 1.89
N VAL A 357 -16.53 -4.82 3.01
CA VAL A 357 -17.64 -3.89 3.11
C VAL A 357 -17.10 -2.46 3.15
N VAL A 358 -17.80 -1.55 2.48
CA VAL A 358 -17.59 -0.10 2.60
C VAL A 358 -18.90 0.53 3.03
N LEU A 359 -18.88 1.46 3.98
CA LEU A 359 -20.07 2.23 4.39
C LEU A 359 -20.06 3.62 3.75
N ASN A 360 -21.17 3.98 3.10
CA ASN A 360 -21.51 5.33 2.65
C ASN A 360 -20.43 6.08 1.85
N SER A 361 -19.61 5.37 1.06
CA SER A 361 -18.57 6.02 0.25
C SER A 361 -18.30 5.29 -1.05
N SER A 362 -17.87 6.07 -2.05
CA SER A 362 -17.23 5.58 -3.27
C SER A 362 -15.72 5.87 -3.22
N PHE A 363 -15.07 6.01 -4.37
CA PHE A 363 -13.75 6.65 -4.45
C PHE A 363 -13.81 8.04 -3.79
N THR A 364 -12.72 8.45 -3.16
CA THR A 364 -12.78 9.52 -2.14
C THR A 364 -12.33 10.90 -2.65
N TYR A 365 -11.75 10.97 -3.86
CA TYR A 365 -11.50 12.26 -4.52
C TYR A 365 -12.79 12.85 -5.10
N ARG A 366 -12.87 14.18 -5.13
CA ARG A 366 -14.08 14.92 -5.55
C ARG A 366 -13.75 15.96 -6.64
N GLU A 367 -14.70 16.83 -6.96
CA GLU A 367 -14.66 17.76 -8.09
C GLU A 367 -13.37 18.58 -8.18
N TYR A 368 -12.82 18.97 -7.05
CA TYR A 368 -11.56 19.71 -6.98
C TYR A 368 -10.39 18.97 -7.65
N ASP A 369 -10.43 17.65 -7.66
CA ASP A 369 -9.36 16.77 -8.14
C ASP A 369 -9.59 16.28 -9.59
N TYR A 370 -10.72 16.60 -10.22
CA TYR A 370 -11.04 16.10 -11.58
C TYR A 370 -10.17 16.68 -12.69
N LEU A 371 -9.57 17.86 -12.46
CA LEU A 371 -8.79 18.56 -13.48
C LEU A 371 -7.57 17.76 -13.95
N ASN A 372 -6.97 16.96 -13.08
CA ASN A 372 -5.83 16.13 -13.46
C ASN A 372 -5.81 14.79 -12.71
N ASN A 373 -5.43 13.74 -13.43
CA ASN A 373 -5.36 12.39 -12.86
C ASN A 373 -4.31 12.27 -11.74
N ALA A 374 -3.32 13.17 -11.69
CA ALA A 374 -2.33 13.20 -10.62
C ALA A 374 -2.93 13.54 -9.24
N ARG A 375 -4.10 14.18 -9.21
CA ARG A 375 -4.84 14.49 -7.99
C ARG A 375 -5.89 13.45 -7.63
N GLN A 376 -6.22 12.52 -8.53
CA GLN A 376 -7.19 11.44 -8.33
C GLN A 376 -6.59 10.31 -7.46
N THR A 377 -6.10 10.67 -6.29
CA THR A 377 -5.59 9.77 -5.26
C THR A 377 -6.64 9.60 -4.17
N PRO A 378 -6.58 8.52 -3.37
CA PRO A 378 -7.37 8.43 -2.14
C PRO A 378 -7.21 9.69 -1.28
N LYS A 379 -8.31 10.17 -0.70
CA LYS A 379 -8.40 11.37 0.17
C LYS A 379 -8.87 11.05 1.58
N LEU A 380 -9.55 9.93 1.78
CA LEU A 380 -9.93 9.43 3.10
C LEU A 380 -9.12 8.16 3.43
N PRO A 381 -8.81 7.92 4.72
CA PRO A 381 -8.09 6.74 5.18
C PRO A 381 -9.04 5.53 5.26
N ASP A 382 -8.86 4.63 6.23
CA ASP A 382 -9.75 3.46 6.34
C ASP A 382 -11.13 3.82 6.91
N TRP A 383 -11.22 4.90 7.70
CA TRP A 383 -12.48 5.38 8.23
C TRP A 383 -12.49 6.89 8.48
N ALA A 384 -13.67 7.49 8.43
CA ALA A 384 -13.91 8.90 8.73
C ALA A 384 -15.32 9.10 9.32
N ILE A 385 -15.46 10.08 10.20
CA ILE A 385 -16.75 10.53 10.73
C ILE A 385 -17.11 11.87 10.10
N VAL A 386 -18.25 11.92 9.44
CA VAL A 386 -18.77 13.10 8.76
C VAL A 386 -19.81 13.78 9.65
N ASP A 387 -19.65 15.07 9.93
CA ASP A 387 -20.66 15.93 10.55
C ASP A 387 -21.55 16.53 9.45
N LEU A 388 -22.82 16.12 9.47
CA LEU A 388 -23.83 16.41 8.47
C LEU A 388 -24.45 17.81 8.61
N ARG A 389 -24.08 18.56 9.66
CA ARG A 389 -24.53 19.95 9.83
C ARG A 389 -23.87 20.91 8.84
N LEU A 390 -22.74 20.49 8.25
CA LEU A 390 -22.14 21.17 7.11
C LEU A 390 -22.36 20.31 5.86
N PRO A 391 -22.89 20.89 4.77
CA PRO A 391 -23.13 20.15 3.53
C PRO A 391 -21.80 19.70 2.90
N SER A 392 -21.89 18.73 2.00
CA SER A 392 -20.77 18.33 1.16
C SER A 392 -20.30 19.49 0.27
N ASP A 393 -19.03 19.46 -0.11
CA ASP A 393 -18.41 20.41 -1.02
C ASP A 393 -17.55 19.69 -2.08
N SER A 394 -16.81 20.47 -2.88
CA SER A 394 -15.94 19.96 -3.95
C SER A 394 -14.77 19.07 -3.49
N ARG A 395 -14.58 18.89 -2.18
CA ARG A 395 -13.48 18.14 -1.57
C ARG A 395 -13.96 17.08 -0.59
N TRP A 396 -15.04 17.34 0.14
CA TRP A 396 -15.48 16.47 1.23
C TRP A 396 -16.98 16.15 1.18
N PRO A 397 -17.40 14.95 1.65
CA PRO A 397 -18.81 14.55 1.74
C PRO A 397 -19.58 15.28 2.86
N GLY A 398 -18.99 16.30 3.47
CA GLY A 398 -19.43 16.99 4.67
C GLY A 398 -18.21 17.34 5.51
N LYS A 399 -18.40 17.84 6.73
CA LYS A 399 -17.23 18.14 7.58
C LYS A 399 -16.66 16.87 8.19
N ILE A 400 -15.45 16.51 7.82
CA ILE A 400 -14.72 15.43 8.50
C ILE A 400 -14.32 15.91 9.90
N VAL A 401 -14.88 15.29 10.94
CA VAL A 401 -14.57 15.63 12.34
C VAL A 401 -13.56 14.68 12.96
N ASP A 402 -13.37 13.50 12.38
CA ASP A 402 -12.37 12.51 12.76
C ASP A 402 -12.10 11.56 11.60
N ALA A 403 -10.88 11.05 11.47
CA ALA A 403 -10.49 10.09 10.44
C ALA A 403 -9.14 9.46 10.77
N ASP A 404 -8.98 8.17 10.48
CA ASP A 404 -7.73 7.45 10.74
C ASP A 404 -7.63 6.13 9.95
N PHE A 405 -6.48 5.47 10.06
CA PHE A 405 -6.31 4.10 9.60
C PHE A 405 -6.63 3.10 10.72
N PHE A 406 -7.13 1.92 10.34
CA PHE A 406 -7.00 0.75 11.19
C PHE A 406 -5.55 0.24 11.13
N ASP A 407 -5.11 -0.44 12.17
CA ASP A 407 -3.79 -1.07 12.17
C ASP A 407 -3.74 -2.30 11.24
N GLU A 408 -2.60 -2.98 11.26
CA GLU A 408 -2.28 -4.15 10.44
C GLU A 408 -3.12 -5.37 10.80
N LYS A 409 -3.81 -5.34 11.95
CA LYS A 409 -4.79 -6.33 12.42
C LYS A 409 -6.23 -5.86 12.24
N TRP A 410 -6.44 -4.73 11.55
CA TRP A 410 -7.73 -4.07 11.39
C TRP A 410 -8.35 -3.55 12.69
N GLU A 411 -7.53 -3.28 13.71
CA GLU A 411 -7.97 -2.74 15.00
C GLU A 411 -7.92 -1.20 15.01
N LEU A 412 -8.73 -0.57 15.87
CA LEU A 412 -8.68 0.88 16.07
C LEU A 412 -7.35 1.26 16.72
N GLN A 413 -6.68 2.24 16.13
CA GLN A 413 -5.46 2.79 16.69
C GLN A 413 -5.78 3.78 17.83
N ALA A 414 -4.84 3.90 18.76
CA ALA A 414 -4.86 4.98 19.75
C ALA A 414 -4.88 6.35 19.05
N PRO A 415 -5.46 7.40 19.67
CA PRO A 415 -5.51 8.74 19.09
C PRO A 415 -4.14 9.19 18.56
N HIS A 416 -4.13 9.84 17.39
CA HIS A 416 -2.90 10.27 16.70
C HIS A 416 -1.93 11.05 17.61
N PHE A 417 -2.45 11.89 18.53
CA PHE A 417 -1.62 12.67 19.45
C PHE A 417 -0.79 11.80 20.40
N GLU A 418 -1.37 10.69 20.88
CA GLU A 418 -0.68 9.73 21.76
C GLU A 418 0.38 8.92 20.99
N ARG A 419 0.13 8.63 19.72
CA ARG A 419 1.09 7.93 18.83
C ARG A 419 2.32 8.78 18.51
N VAL A 420 2.16 10.08 18.28
CA VAL A 420 3.30 10.99 18.04
C VAL A 420 4.14 11.17 19.30
N SER A 421 3.53 11.24 20.48
CA SER A 421 4.26 11.33 21.76
C SER A 421 5.00 10.05 22.14
N ALA A 422 4.56 8.88 21.66
CA ALA A 422 5.23 7.60 21.93
C ALA A 422 6.39 7.29 20.96
N LYS A 423 6.50 8.02 19.84
CA LYS A 423 7.59 7.92 18.86
C LYS A 423 8.72 8.96 19.11
N GLN A 424 8.61 9.82 20.14
CA GLN A 424 9.66 10.72 20.64
C GLN A 424 10.28 10.14 21.91
#